data_AF-A0A091UMF4-F1
#
_entry.id   AF-A0A091UMF4-F1
#
_cell.length_a   1.000
_cell.length_b   1.000
_cell.length_c   1.000
_cell.angle_alpha   90.00
_cell.angle_beta   90.00
_cell.angle_gamma   90.00
#
_symmetry.space_group_name_H-M   'P 1'
#
loop_
_entity.id
_entity.type
_entity.pdbx_description
1 polymer ?
#
loop_
_entity_poly.entity_id
_entity_poly.type
_entity_poly.pdbx_seq_one_letter_code
_entity_poly.pdbx_strand_id
1 'polypeptide(L)'
;SLLQLKLWNKYRVSNIPSLIFIDASTGKVVCRNGLLVIRDDPEGLEFPWGPKPFSEVVAGPLLRNNGQTLDSNALEGSHVGVYFSAHWCPPCRSLTRVLVESYRKIKEAGQKFEILFVSADRSEDSFKQYFSEMPWVAVPYADEARRSRLNRLYGIQGIPTLIVLDSKGDVITRQGRVEVLNDIECREFPWHPKPVLELTDSNAVQLNEGPCLVLFVDSEDDGESEAAKQLIQPIAEKIIAKYKAKEEEAPLLFFVAGEDDMTDSLRDYTNLPEAAPLLTILDMSARAKYVMDVEEITPEIVEAFVSDFLADKLKPEPI
;
A
#
# COMPACT_ATOMS: atom_id res chain seq x y z
N SER A 1 1.48 -28.99 -6.75
CA SER A 1 2.85 -29.48 -6.44
C SER A 1 3.58 -28.45 -5.58
N LEU A 2 4.69 -28.80 -4.90
CA LEU A 2 5.48 -27.82 -4.13
C LEU A 2 5.93 -26.64 -5.01
N LEU A 3 6.31 -26.92 -6.27
CA LEU A 3 6.66 -25.91 -7.25
C LEU A 3 5.50 -24.94 -7.55
N GLN A 4 4.27 -25.45 -7.64
CA GLN A 4 3.09 -24.62 -7.86
C GLN A 4 2.87 -23.64 -6.70
N LEU A 5 2.94 -24.09 -5.45
CA LEU A 5 2.83 -23.23 -4.26
C LEU A 5 3.94 -22.17 -4.23
N LYS A 6 5.18 -22.55 -4.53
CA LYS A 6 6.30 -21.60 -4.62
C LYS A 6 6.07 -20.52 -5.69
N LEU A 7 5.52 -20.89 -6.84
CA LEU A 7 5.19 -19.93 -7.89
C LEU A 7 4.01 -19.03 -7.50
N TRP A 8 2.99 -19.58 -6.84
CA TRP A 8 1.85 -18.81 -6.34
C TRP A 8 2.29 -17.75 -5.33
N ASN A 9 3.13 -18.12 -4.37
CA ASN A 9 3.64 -17.20 -3.36
C ASN A 9 4.61 -16.18 -4.00
N LYS A 10 5.55 -16.64 -4.83
CA LYS A 10 6.49 -15.75 -5.53
C LYS A 10 5.77 -14.67 -6.33
N TYR A 11 4.67 -15.02 -7.01
CA TYR A 11 3.89 -14.11 -7.82
C TYR A 11 2.63 -13.59 -7.13
N ARG A 12 2.49 -13.78 -5.81
CA ARG A 12 1.33 -13.39 -4.97
C ARG A 12 -0.02 -13.57 -5.68
N VAL A 13 -0.26 -14.76 -6.21
CA VAL A 13 -1.52 -15.09 -6.91
C VAL A 13 -2.62 -15.29 -5.87
N SER A 14 -3.56 -14.35 -5.80
CA SER A 14 -4.67 -14.38 -4.83
C SER A 14 -6.02 -14.77 -5.42
N ASN A 15 -6.20 -14.69 -6.75
CA ASN A 15 -7.48 -14.95 -7.43
C ASN A 15 -7.32 -15.87 -8.64
N ILE A 16 -8.40 -16.52 -9.08
CA ILE A 16 -8.42 -17.37 -10.30
C ILE A 16 -9.66 -17.00 -11.13
N PRO A 17 -9.56 -16.86 -12.47
CA PRO A 17 -8.33 -16.95 -13.28
C PRO A 17 -7.39 -15.76 -13.03
N SER A 18 -6.08 -16.01 -13.10
CA SER A 18 -5.03 -14.98 -13.02
C SER A 18 -4.10 -15.06 -14.23
N LEU A 19 -3.73 -13.90 -14.77
CA LEU A 19 -2.71 -13.77 -15.82
C LEU A 19 -1.69 -12.71 -15.36
N ILE A 20 -0.43 -13.11 -15.23
CA ILE A 20 0.66 -12.22 -14.81
C ILE A 20 1.68 -12.16 -15.94
N PHE A 21 2.03 -10.95 -16.37
CA PHE A 21 3.13 -10.71 -17.28
C PHE A 21 4.44 -10.61 -16.51
N ILE A 22 5.45 -11.35 -16.95
CA ILE A 22 6.80 -11.34 -16.39
C ILE A 22 7.80 -11.01 -17.50
N ASP A 23 8.84 -10.26 -17.15
CA ASP A 23 9.99 -10.05 -18.03
C ASP A 23 10.79 -11.36 -18.05
N ALA A 24 10.96 -11.94 -19.24
CA ALA A 24 11.57 -13.26 -19.38
C ALA A 24 13.07 -13.27 -19.04
N SER A 25 13.76 -12.12 -19.13
CA SER A 25 15.20 -12.02 -18.89
C SER A 25 15.54 -11.85 -17.41
N THR A 26 14.70 -11.11 -16.69
CA THR A 26 14.89 -10.78 -15.27
C THR A 26 14.01 -11.60 -14.34
N GLY A 27 12.94 -12.20 -14.87
CA GLY A 27 11.90 -12.87 -14.08
C GLY A 27 11.03 -11.93 -13.26
N LYS A 28 11.18 -10.60 -13.43
CA LYS A 28 10.41 -9.58 -12.70
C LYS A 28 8.98 -9.50 -13.20
N VAL A 29 8.06 -9.21 -12.28
CA VAL A 29 6.67 -8.97 -12.63
C VAL A 29 6.53 -7.63 -13.35
N VAL A 30 5.97 -7.70 -14.56
CA VAL A 30 5.68 -6.55 -15.42
C VAL A 30 4.23 -6.10 -15.19
N CYS A 31 3.28 -7.03 -15.06
CA CYS A 31 1.90 -6.69 -14.71
C CYS A 31 1.21 -7.87 -14.03
N ARG A 32 0.63 -7.62 -12.83
CA ARG A 32 -0.12 -8.64 -12.06
C ARG A 32 -1.55 -8.87 -12.59
N ASN A 33 -2.14 -7.88 -13.26
CA ASN A 33 -3.54 -7.89 -13.67
C ASN A 33 -3.72 -8.07 -15.19
N GLY A 34 -3.02 -9.04 -15.77
CA GLY A 34 -2.94 -9.20 -17.22
C GLY A 34 -4.28 -9.41 -17.93
N LEU A 35 -5.26 -10.05 -17.28
CA LEU A 35 -6.61 -10.22 -17.83
C LEU A 35 -7.32 -8.87 -18.04
N LEU A 36 -7.23 -7.98 -17.05
CA LEU A 36 -7.83 -6.64 -17.14
C LEU A 36 -7.15 -5.83 -18.24
N VAL A 37 -5.83 -5.90 -18.33
CA VAL A 37 -5.10 -5.12 -19.33
C VAL A 37 -5.39 -5.58 -20.75
N ILE A 38 -5.44 -6.89 -21.03
CA ILE A 38 -5.81 -7.40 -22.37
C ILE A 38 -7.24 -6.97 -22.73
N ARG A 39 -8.17 -7.03 -21.78
CA ARG A 39 -9.57 -6.61 -22.01
C ARG A 39 -9.65 -5.13 -22.38
N ASP A 40 -8.86 -4.30 -21.72
CA ASP A 40 -8.90 -2.84 -21.86
C ASP A 40 -8.02 -2.32 -23.02
N ASP A 41 -7.08 -3.13 -23.53
CA ASP A 41 -6.24 -2.86 -24.69
C ASP A 41 -6.25 -4.07 -25.65
N PRO A 42 -7.38 -4.36 -26.31
CA PRO A 42 -7.55 -5.55 -27.14
C PRO A 42 -6.64 -5.54 -28.40
N GLU A 43 -6.17 -4.37 -28.80
CA GLU A 43 -5.28 -4.18 -29.95
C GLU A 43 -3.79 -4.22 -29.57
N GLY A 44 -3.47 -4.24 -28.26
CA GLY A 44 -2.09 -4.31 -27.77
C GLY A 44 -1.27 -3.05 -28.03
N LEU A 45 -1.91 -1.89 -28.14
CA LEU A 45 -1.24 -0.62 -28.40
C LEU A 45 -0.33 -0.16 -27.25
N GLU A 46 -0.62 -0.65 -26.03
CA GLU A 46 0.15 -0.37 -24.82
C GLU A 46 1.13 -1.51 -24.48
N PHE A 47 1.36 -2.47 -25.39
CA PHE A 47 2.33 -3.54 -25.18
C PHE A 47 3.79 -3.04 -25.29
N PRO A 48 4.73 -3.47 -24.43
CA PRO A 48 4.52 -4.35 -23.28
C PRO A 48 3.76 -3.63 -22.15
N TRP A 49 2.78 -4.33 -21.57
CA TRP A 49 1.89 -3.81 -20.53
C TRP A 49 2.55 -3.67 -19.16
N GLY A 50 3.76 -3.11 -19.13
CA GLY A 50 4.58 -2.92 -17.95
C GLY A 50 4.29 -1.65 -17.18
N PRO A 51 4.98 -1.47 -16.04
CA PRO A 51 4.94 -0.22 -15.32
C PRO A 51 5.57 0.85 -16.20
N LYS A 52 4.74 1.77 -16.69
CA LYS A 52 5.19 3.00 -17.32
C LYS A 52 5.51 4.02 -16.23
N PRO A 53 6.56 4.84 -16.38
CA PRO A 53 6.82 5.93 -15.43
C PRO A 53 5.58 6.80 -15.28
N PHE A 54 5.30 7.26 -14.06
CA PHE A 54 4.14 8.11 -13.79
C PHE A 54 4.09 9.33 -14.72
N SER A 55 5.25 9.95 -14.98
CA SER A 55 5.41 11.10 -15.88
C SER A 55 4.93 10.82 -17.31
N GLU A 56 5.17 9.62 -17.84
CA GLU A 56 4.67 9.22 -19.16
C GLU A 56 3.15 9.07 -19.15
N VAL A 57 2.61 8.43 -18.10
CA VAL A 57 1.17 8.13 -18.03
C VAL A 57 0.33 9.39 -17.84
N VAL A 58 0.82 10.35 -17.04
CA VAL A 58 0.12 11.61 -16.74
C VAL A 58 0.26 12.66 -17.84
N ALA A 59 1.22 12.49 -18.76
CA ALA A 59 1.61 13.47 -19.77
C ALA A 59 0.42 14.18 -20.44
N GLY A 60 0.51 15.51 -20.53
CA GLY A 60 -0.46 16.36 -21.20
C GLY A 60 -1.18 17.35 -20.28
N PRO A 61 -2.20 18.06 -20.79
CA PRO A 61 -2.87 19.11 -20.04
C PRO A 61 -3.64 18.56 -18.84
N LEU A 62 -3.55 19.27 -17.72
CA LEU A 62 -4.28 19.08 -16.47
C LEU A 62 -5.17 20.30 -16.21
N LEU A 63 -6.30 20.11 -15.53
CA LEU A 63 -7.23 21.18 -15.21
C LEU A 63 -7.01 21.68 -13.79
N ARG A 64 -7.13 23.00 -13.58
CA ARG A 64 -7.40 23.62 -12.29
C ARG A 64 -8.90 23.86 -12.13
N ASN A 65 -9.36 23.91 -10.89
CA ASN A 65 -10.78 24.12 -10.56
C ASN A 65 -11.34 25.48 -11.03
N ASN A 66 -10.47 26.43 -11.37
CA ASN A 66 -10.82 27.73 -11.95
C ASN A 66 -10.91 27.71 -13.50
N GLY A 67 -10.83 26.54 -14.12
CA GLY A 67 -10.88 26.37 -15.58
C GLY A 67 -9.56 26.60 -16.30
N GLN A 68 -8.48 27.00 -15.60
CA GLN A 68 -7.16 27.10 -16.20
C GLN A 68 -6.57 25.72 -16.48
N THR A 69 -5.77 25.63 -17.53
CA THR A 69 -5.00 24.42 -17.85
C THR A 69 -3.56 24.59 -17.41
N LEU A 70 -2.97 23.52 -16.89
CA LEU A 70 -1.57 23.42 -16.49
C LEU A 70 -0.96 22.20 -17.19
N ASP A 71 0.27 22.31 -17.66
CA ASP A 71 0.98 21.15 -18.21
C ASP A 71 1.41 20.19 -17.08
N SER A 72 1.38 18.89 -17.34
CA SER A 72 1.78 17.86 -16.38
C SER A 72 3.21 18.02 -15.85
N ASN A 73 4.11 18.67 -16.58
CA ASN A 73 5.48 18.95 -16.14
C ASN A 73 5.52 19.84 -14.89
N ALA A 74 4.44 20.55 -14.57
CA ALA A 74 4.32 21.30 -13.32
C ALA A 74 4.30 20.41 -12.06
N LEU A 75 4.10 19.09 -12.22
CA LEU A 75 4.18 18.12 -11.13
C LEU A 75 5.63 17.69 -10.83
N GLU A 76 6.59 17.95 -11.72
CA GLU A 76 7.98 17.50 -11.55
C GLU A 76 8.61 18.04 -10.27
N GLY A 77 9.31 17.16 -9.54
CA GLY A 77 9.98 17.52 -8.31
C GLY A 77 9.06 17.74 -7.10
N SER A 78 7.74 17.53 -7.25
CA SER A 78 6.77 17.56 -6.15
C SER A 78 6.40 16.16 -5.71
N HIS A 79 6.08 15.97 -4.43
CA HIS A 79 5.28 14.84 -4.02
C HIS A 79 3.89 14.95 -4.69
N VAL A 80 3.37 13.84 -5.19
CA VAL A 80 2.07 13.82 -5.89
C VAL A 80 1.12 12.84 -5.21
N GLY A 81 -0.04 13.34 -4.76
CA GLY A 81 -1.16 12.50 -4.36
C GLY A 81 -2.05 12.19 -5.56
N VAL A 82 -2.06 10.96 -6.06
CA VAL A 82 -3.01 10.54 -7.11
C VAL A 82 -4.30 10.08 -6.44
N TYR A 83 -5.35 10.89 -6.59
CA TYR A 83 -6.60 10.74 -5.87
C TYR A 83 -7.72 10.22 -6.78
N PHE A 84 -8.12 8.97 -6.58
CA PHE A 84 -9.22 8.32 -7.29
C PHE A 84 -10.50 8.46 -6.49
N SER A 85 -11.48 9.16 -7.05
CA SER A 85 -12.69 9.54 -6.32
C SER A 85 -13.87 9.87 -7.24
N ALA A 86 -15.06 10.00 -6.65
CA ALA A 86 -16.26 10.46 -7.36
C ALA A 86 -17.27 11.11 -6.41
N HIS A 87 -18.08 12.04 -6.94
CA HIS A 87 -19.06 12.80 -6.18
C HIS A 87 -20.16 11.92 -5.56
N TRP A 88 -20.62 10.93 -6.33
CA TRP A 88 -21.71 10.03 -5.96
C TRP A 88 -21.36 9.10 -4.80
N CYS A 89 -20.07 8.95 -4.47
CA CYS A 89 -19.54 8.09 -3.43
C CYS A 89 -19.53 8.82 -2.07
N PRO A 90 -20.32 8.40 -1.06
CA PRO A 90 -20.31 9.06 0.25
C PRO A 90 -18.96 9.10 0.98
N PRO A 91 -18.20 7.99 1.12
CA PRO A 91 -16.91 8.04 1.81
C PRO A 91 -15.88 8.91 1.07
N CYS A 92 -16.05 9.07 -0.24
CA CYS A 92 -15.23 9.95 -1.07
C CYS A 92 -15.36 11.41 -0.65
N ARG A 93 -16.59 11.92 -0.49
CA ARG A 93 -16.85 13.30 -0.07
C ARG A 93 -16.30 13.59 1.32
N SER A 94 -16.39 12.63 2.25
CA SER A 94 -15.81 12.76 3.59
C SER A 94 -14.29 12.89 3.54
N LEU A 95 -13.61 12.02 2.77
CA LEU A 95 -12.16 12.08 2.63
C LEU A 95 -11.70 13.38 1.95
N THR A 96 -12.44 13.90 0.96
CA THR A 96 -12.09 15.15 0.28
C THR A 96 -11.95 16.31 1.26
N ARG A 97 -12.85 16.44 2.24
CA ARG A 97 -12.80 17.54 3.22
C ARG A 97 -11.51 17.49 4.03
N VAL A 98 -11.17 16.32 4.57
CA VAL A 98 -9.91 16.11 5.31
C VAL A 98 -8.71 16.38 4.41
N LEU A 99 -8.73 15.86 3.19
CA LEU A 99 -7.62 16.00 2.25
C LEU A 99 -7.38 17.45 1.82
N VAL A 100 -8.44 18.27 1.71
CA VAL A 100 -8.33 19.72 1.46
C VAL A 100 -7.61 20.43 2.60
N GLU A 101 -7.92 20.07 3.85
CA GLU A 101 -7.25 20.64 5.02
C GLU A 101 -5.77 20.20 5.09
N SER A 102 -5.50 18.90 4.93
CA SER A 102 -4.14 18.37 4.89
C SER A 102 -3.30 19.00 3.78
N TYR A 103 -3.87 19.12 2.56
CA TYR A 103 -3.20 19.76 1.43
C TYR A 103 -2.78 21.20 1.74
N ARG A 104 -3.64 21.99 2.39
CA ARG A 104 -3.31 23.36 2.81
C ARG A 104 -2.19 23.36 3.85
N LYS A 105 -2.32 22.57 4.92
CA LYS A 105 -1.29 22.47 5.98
C LYS A 105 0.09 22.11 5.40
N ILE A 106 0.15 21.10 4.53
CA ILE A 106 1.39 20.63 3.91
C ILE A 106 2.04 21.74 3.05
N LYS A 107 1.24 22.45 2.25
CA LYS A 107 1.77 23.55 1.41
C LYS A 107 2.15 24.79 2.23
N GLU A 108 1.41 25.10 3.29
CA GLU A 108 1.74 26.17 4.23
C GLU A 108 3.06 25.89 4.98
N ALA A 109 3.36 24.61 5.26
CA ALA A 109 4.64 24.16 5.78
C ALA A 109 5.79 24.20 4.75
N GLY A 110 5.55 24.70 3.54
CA GLY A 110 6.56 24.87 2.48
C GLY A 110 6.89 23.61 1.69
N GLN A 111 6.14 22.52 1.89
CA GLN A 111 6.37 21.28 1.15
C GLN A 111 5.88 21.39 -0.30
N LYS A 112 6.64 20.84 -1.24
CA LYS A 112 6.23 20.70 -2.64
C LYS A 112 5.26 19.52 -2.78
N PHE A 113 3.97 19.80 -2.61
CA PHE A 113 2.91 18.80 -2.72
C PHE A 113 1.83 19.26 -3.70
N GLU A 114 1.42 18.38 -4.60
CA GLU A 114 0.28 18.56 -5.48
C GLU A 114 -0.61 17.30 -5.48
N ILE A 115 -1.91 17.48 -5.70
CA ILE A 115 -2.84 16.35 -5.84
C ILE A 115 -3.36 16.29 -7.28
N LEU A 116 -3.29 15.11 -7.88
CA LEU A 116 -3.89 14.81 -9.17
C LEU A 116 -5.21 14.06 -8.96
N PHE A 117 -6.32 14.74 -9.17
CA PHE A 117 -7.64 14.11 -9.13
C PHE A 117 -7.90 13.32 -10.42
N VAL A 118 -8.24 12.03 -10.24
CA VAL A 118 -8.66 11.11 -11.29
C VAL A 118 -10.12 10.73 -11.02
N SER A 119 -11.03 11.37 -11.76
CA SER A 119 -12.46 11.21 -11.54
C SER A 119 -13.00 9.88 -12.05
N ALA A 120 -13.84 9.26 -11.21
CA ALA A 120 -14.74 8.15 -11.54
C ALA A 120 -16.22 8.60 -11.63
N ASP A 121 -16.46 9.90 -11.81
CA ASP A 121 -17.81 10.43 -12.02
C ASP A 121 -18.42 9.95 -13.34
N ARG A 122 -19.75 9.77 -13.34
CA ARG A 122 -20.50 9.23 -14.48
C ARG A 122 -20.95 10.30 -15.48
N SER A 123 -20.74 11.57 -15.17
CA SER A 123 -20.98 12.68 -16.08
C SER A 123 -20.00 13.82 -15.83
N GLU A 124 -19.77 14.62 -16.88
CA GLU A 124 -18.89 15.80 -16.80
C GLU A 124 -19.44 16.84 -15.81
N ASP A 125 -20.75 16.99 -15.69
CA ASP A 125 -21.37 17.91 -14.73
C ASP A 125 -21.11 17.49 -13.28
N SER A 126 -21.20 16.19 -12.98
CA SER A 126 -20.86 15.67 -11.64
C SER A 126 -19.38 15.87 -11.33
N PHE A 127 -18.52 15.64 -12.32
CA PHE A 127 -17.09 15.94 -12.22
C PHE A 127 -16.84 17.42 -11.90
N LYS A 128 -17.43 18.35 -12.69
CA LYS A 128 -17.24 19.80 -12.51
C LYS A 128 -17.72 20.26 -11.14
N GLN A 129 -18.91 19.80 -10.71
CA GLN A 129 -19.46 20.14 -9.41
C GLN A 129 -18.50 19.75 -8.29
N TYR A 130 -18.04 18.50 -8.29
CA TYR A 130 -17.19 17.98 -7.22
C TYR A 130 -15.77 18.54 -7.26
N PHE A 131 -15.19 18.68 -8.45
CA PHE A 131 -13.86 19.26 -8.63
C PHE A 131 -13.80 20.74 -8.23
N SER A 132 -14.92 21.48 -8.28
CA SER A 132 -14.97 22.87 -7.83
C SER A 132 -14.60 23.05 -6.35
N GLU A 133 -14.76 22.01 -5.54
CA GLU A 133 -14.44 22.01 -4.11
C GLU A 133 -12.95 21.75 -3.84
N MET A 134 -12.16 21.41 -4.86
CA MET A 134 -10.79 20.91 -4.72
C MET A 134 -9.73 21.96 -5.12
N PRO A 135 -8.74 22.28 -4.28
CA PRO A 135 -7.73 23.30 -4.57
C PRO A 135 -6.55 22.83 -5.44
N TRP A 136 -6.64 21.63 -6.01
CA TRP A 136 -5.57 20.95 -6.74
C TRP A 136 -5.93 20.72 -8.22
N VAL A 137 -5.17 19.89 -8.93
CA VAL A 137 -5.35 19.65 -10.37
C VAL A 137 -6.13 18.36 -10.65
N ALA A 138 -6.69 18.24 -11.84
CA ALA A 138 -7.38 17.04 -12.30
C ALA A 138 -6.97 16.63 -13.72
N VAL A 139 -7.05 15.33 -14.01
CA VAL A 139 -7.08 14.85 -15.40
C VAL A 139 -8.40 15.33 -16.03
N PRO A 140 -8.38 15.93 -17.24
CA PRO A 140 -9.60 16.33 -17.94
C PRO A 140 -10.60 15.18 -18.02
N TYR A 141 -11.89 15.46 -17.74
CA TYR A 141 -12.93 14.44 -17.74
C TYR A 141 -13.03 13.67 -19.07
N ALA A 142 -12.95 14.42 -20.18
CA ALA A 142 -13.00 13.88 -21.54
C ALA A 142 -11.80 12.99 -21.90
N ASP A 143 -10.70 13.03 -21.14
CA ASP A 143 -9.54 12.16 -21.34
C ASP A 143 -9.72 10.82 -20.61
N GLU A 144 -10.69 10.03 -21.09
CA GLU A 144 -11.02 8.73 -20.51
C GLU A 144 -9.85 7.75 -20.60
N ALA A 145 -9.07 7.83 -21.68
CA ALA A 145 -7.92 6.97 -21.92
C ALA A 145 -6.85 7.17 -20.82
N ARG A 146 -6.49 8.42 -20.49
CA ARG A 146 -5.52 8.71 -19.44
C ARG A 146 -6.04 8.36 -18.05
N ARG A 147 -7.31 8.64 -17.75
CA ARG A 147 -7.94 8.20 -16.48
C ARG A 147 -7.92 6.67 -16.36
N SER A 148 -8.19 5.95 -17.44
CA SER A 148 -8.14 4.48 -17.48
C SER A 148 -6.71 3.95 -17.31
N ARG A 149 -5.72 4.54 -17.99
CA ARG A 149 -4.30 4.18 -17.81
C ARG A 149 -3.83 4.38 -16.36
N LEU A 150 -4.21 5.47 -15.70
CA LEU A 150 -3.86 5.71 -14.28
C LEU A 150 -4.53 4.69 -13.35
N ASN A 151 -5.80 4.35 -13.58
CA ASN A 151 -6.48 3.30 -12.81
C ASN A 151 -5.77 1.95 -12.95
N ARG A 152 -5.35 1.59 -14.17
CA ARG A 152 -4.60 0.35 -14.44
C ARG A 152 -3.21 0.36 -13.83
N LEU A 153 -2.46 1.45 -14.00
CA LEU A 153 -1.10 1.62 -13.47
C LEU A 153 -1.04 1.31 -11.97
N TYR A 154 -2.03 1.80 -11.22
CA TYR A 154 -2.08 1.58 -9.78
C TYR A 154 -2.98 0.42 -9.35
N GLY A 155 -3.64 -0.27 -10.28
CA GLY A 155 -4.49 -1.43 -10.00
C GLY A 155 -5.71 -1.09 -9.13
N ILE A 156 -6.28 0.11 -9.29
CA ILE A 156 -7.36 0.63 -8.44
C ILE A 156 -8.61 -0.27 -8.54
N GLN A 157 -9.05 -0.83 -7.41
CA GLN A 157 -10.23 -1.71 -7.32
C GLN A 157 -11.47 -1.02 -6.73
N GLY A 158 -11.29 0.14 -6.10
CA GLY A 158 -12.36 0.85 -5.42
C GLY A 158 -12.00 2.30 -5.15
N ILE A 159 -12.98 3.08 -4.70
CA ILE A 159 -12.81 4.48 -4.30
C ILE A 159 -13.42 4.71 -2.91
N PRO A 160 -12.91 5.69 -2.14
CA PRO A 160 -11.77 6.55 -2.46
C PRO A 160 -10.42 5.84 -2.26
N THR A 161 -9.47 6.11 -3.16
CA THR A 161 -8.07 5.68 -3.02
C THR A 161 -7.14 6.87 -3.24
N LEU A 162 -6.14 7.01 -2.36
CA LEU A 162 -5.08 8.01 -2.48
C LEU A 162 -3.74 7.28 -2.52
N ILE A 163 -3.03 7.39 -3.65
CA ILE A 163 -1.66 6.92 -3.79
C ILE A 163 -0.74 8.13 -3.66
N VAL A 164 0.28 8.05 -2.80
CA VAL A 164 1.26 9.13 -2.62
C VAL A 164 2.54 8.74 -3.31
N LEU A 165 3.05 9.64 -4.15
CA LEU A 165 4.27 9.48 -4.91
C LEU A 165 5.37 10.42 -4.40
N ASP A 166 6.62 10.01 -4.56
CA ASP A 166 7.77 10.87 -4.35
C ASP A 166 7.98 11.85 -5.51
N SER A 167 9.01 12.68 -5.39
CA SER A 167 9.37 13.69 -6.39
C SER A 167 9.85 13.13 -7.73
N LYS A 168 10.11 11.82 -7.81
CA LYS A 168 10.48 11.09 -9.04
C LYS A 168 9.29 10.35 -9.65
N GLY A 169 8.16 10.30 -8.95
CA GLY A 169 6.97 9.56 -9.35
C GLY A 169 6.95 8.11 -8.86
N ASP A 170 7.86 7.72 -7.97
CA ASP A 170 7.85 6.40 -7.34
C ASP A 170 6.81 6.37 -6.20
N VAL A 171 6.14 5.23 -6.02
CA VAL A 171 5.10 5.10 -4.98
C VAL A 171 5.74 5.13 -3.59
N ILE A 172 5.32 6.10 -2.77
CA ILE A 172 5.61 6.14 -1.34
C ILE A 172 4.63 5.22 -0.61
N THR A 173 3.34 5.50 -0.71
CA THR A 173 2.30 4.70 -0.04
C THR A 173 1.07 4.51 -0.93
N ARG A 174 0.48 3.32 -0.84
CA ARG A 174 -0.83 3.01 -1.43
C ARG A 174 -1.97 3.20 -0.42
N GLN A 175 -1.64 3.45 0.85
CA GLN A 175 -2.56 3.60 1.97
C GLN A 175 -2.83 5.06 2.31
N GLY A 176 -2.59 6.00 1.39
CA GLY A 176 -2.68 7.43 1.67
C GLY A 176 -4.02 7.88 2.27
N ARG A 177 -5.12 7.16 2.00
CA ARG A 177 -6.41 7.38 2.68
C ARG A 177 -6.30 7.16 4.19
N VAL A 178 -5.73 6.03 4.61
CA VAL A 178 -5.60 5.67 6.04
C VAL A 178 -4.62 6.62 6.71
N GLU A 179 -3.46 6.87 6.07
CA GLU A 179 -2.43 7.77 6.60
C GLU A 179 -2.96 9.19 6.85
N VAL A 180 -3.66 9.77 5.87
CA VAL A 180 -4.26 11.12 6.01
C VAL A 180 -5.30 11.19 7.13
N LEU A 181 -6.08 10.13 7.33
CA LEU A 181 -7.10 10.09 8.39
C LEU A 181 -6.48 9.93 9.79
N ASN A 182 -5.33 9.25 9.89
CA ASN A 182 -4.62 9.03 11.14
C ASN A 182 -3.64 10.15 11.50
N ASP A 183 -3.25 10.99 10.53
CA ASP A 183 -2.31 12.10 10.70
C ASP A 183 -2.94 13.46 10.33
N ILE A 184 -3.94 13.87 11.11
CA ILE A 184 -4.68 15.14 10.92
C ILE A 184 -3.73 16.36 10.91
N GLU A 185 -2.62 16.29 11.64
CA GLU A 185 -1.62 17.35 11.72
C GLU A 185 -0.52 17.27 10.65
N CYS A 186 -0.57 16.26 9.78
CA CYS A 186 0.38 16.06 8.67
C CYS A 186 1.85 15.99 9.12
N ARG A 187 2.12 15.48 10.33
CA ARG A 187 3.47 15.38 10.89
C ARG A 187 4.30 14.28 10.23
N GLU A 188 3.62 13.26 9.72
CA GLU A 188 4.22 12.07 9.14
C GLU A 188 4.34 12.19 7.61
N PHE A 189 3.86 13.29 7.01
CA PHE A 189 4.00 13.56 5.58
C PHE A 189 5.47 13.42 5.13
N PRO A 190 5.78 12.73 4.00
CA PRO A 190 4.88 12.26 2.95
C PRO A 190 4.31 10.84 3.17
N TRP A 191 4.20 10.41 4.43
CA TRP A 191 3.67 9.12 4.87
C TRP A 191 4.45 7.95 4.26
N HIS A 192 5.76 7.99 4.46
CA HIS A 192 6.61 6.86 4.12
C HIS A 192 6.13 5.60 4.86
N PRO A 193 6.14 4.42 4.19
CA PRO A 193 5.78 3.17 4.85
C PRO A 193 6.63 2.99 6.10
N LYS A 194 5.96 2.78 7.23
CA LYS A 194 6.66 2.48 8.48
C LYS A 194 7.21 1.05 8.38
N PRO A 195 8.46 0.81 8.79
CA PRO A 195 9.03 -0.54 8.78
C PRO A 195 8.23 -1.53 9.61
N VAL A 196 7.56 -1.02 10.66
CA VAL A 196 6.71 -1.77 11.59
C VAL A 196 5.39 -1.02 11.73
N LEU A 197 4.28 -1.76 11.65
CA LEU A 197 2.94 -1.22 11.82
C LEU A 197 2.33 -1.70 13.13
N GLU A 198 1.46 -0.89 13.72
CA GLU A 198 0.51 -1.40 14.70
C GLU A 198 -0.62 -2.10 13.95
N LEU A 199 -0.97 -3.29 14.41
CA LEU A 199 -2.01 -4.06 13.81
C LEU A 199 -3.37 -3.50 14.26
N THR A 200 -4.25 -3.19 13.30
CA THR A 200 -5.59 -2.63 13.57
C THR A 200 -6.59 -3.19 12.56
N ASP A 201 -7.89 -3.04 12.81
CA ASP A 201 -8.96 -3.36 11.85
C ASP A 201 -8.72 -2.76 10.46
N SER A 202 -8.16 -1.54 10.41
CA SER A 202 -7.98 -0.79 9.17
C SER A 202 -6.91 -1.38 8.24
N ASN A 203 -5.92 -2.09 8.80
CA ASN A 203 -4.80 -2.65 8.05
C ASN A 203 -4.70 -4.18 8.12
N ALA A 204 -5.59 -4.86 8.86
CA ALA A 204 -5.63 -6.32 8.99
C ALA A 204 -5.66 -7.06 7.63
N VAL A 205 -6.20 -6.44 6.58
CA VAL A 205 -6.20 -6.99 5.22
C VAL A 205 -4.78 -7.28 4.70
N GLN A 206 -3.76 -6.55 5.18
CA GLN A 206 -2.36 -6.72 4.78
C GLN A 206 -1.77 -8.06 5.25
N LEU A 207 -2.36 -8.71 6.27
CA LEU A 207 -1.98 -10.06 6.70
C LEU A 207 -2.13 -11.11 5.59
N ASN A 208 -2.89 -10.80 4.54
CA ASN A 208 -3.10 -11.66 3.37
C ASN A 208 -2.14 -11.35 2.20
N GLU A 209 -1.32 -10.31 2.29
CA GLU A 209 -0.41 -9.91 1.20
C GLU A 209 0.87 -10.75 1.14
N GLY A 210 1.19 -11.46 2.21
CA GLY A 210 2.35 -12.35 2.33
C GLY A 210 2.61 -12.73 3.79
N PRO A 211 3.74 -13.40 4.06
CA PRO A 211 4.16 -13.67 5.43
C PRO A 211 4.29 -12.39 6.26
N CYS A 212 3.82 -12.44 7.51
CA CYS A 212 3.85 -11.33 8.45
C CYS A 212 4.45 -11.79 9.78
N LEU A 213 5.47 -11.09 10.26
CA LEU A 213 5.90 -11.19 11.65
C LEU A 213 4.98 -10.33 12.51
N VAL A 214 4.39 -10.92 13.54
CA VAL A 214 3.53 -10.24 14.51
C VAL A 214 4.12 -10.47 15.89
N LEU A 215 4.48 -9.38 16.57
CA LEU A 215 4.85 -9.38 17.98
C LEU A 215 3.61 -8.98 18.79
N PHE A 216 3.02 -9.93 19.48
CA PHE A 216 1.91 -9.69 20.40
C PHE A 216 2.47 -9.22 21.74
N VAL A 217 1.84 -8.20 22.33
CA VAL A 217 2.20 -7.62 23.64
C VAL A 217 0.94 -7.39 24.47
N ASP A 218 1.06 -7.51 25.79
CA ASP A 218 -0.02 -7.22 26.74
C ASP A 218 -0.08 -5.70 26.96
N SER A 219 -0.65 -4.96 25.99
CA SER A 219 -0.71 -3.50 26.09
C SER A 219 -2.15 -3.01 26.26
N GLU A 220 -2.51 -2.61 27.48
CA GLU A 220 -3.70 -1.77 27.74
C GLU A 220 -3.44 -0.28 27.42
N ASP A 221 -2.19 0.13 27.17
CA ASP A 221 -1.80 1.49 26.76
C ASP A 221 -0.72 1.53 25.64
N ASP A 222 -0.58 2.70 24.99
CA ASP A 222 0.30 2.90 23.83
C ASP A 222 1.81 2.67 24.13
N GLY A 223 2.23 2.63 25.40
CA GLY A 223 3.64 2.63 25.79
C GLY A 223 4.38 1.35 25.45
N GLU A 224 3.77 0.20 25.75
CA GLU A 224 4.37 -1.11 25.47
C GLU A 224 4.41 -1.42 23.98
N SER A 225 3.34 -1.05 23.26
CA SER A 225 3.26 -1.19 21.81
C SER A 225 4.36 -0.37 21.11
N GLU A 226 4.63 0.87 21.54
CA GLU A 226 5.73 1.66 20.99
C GLU A 226 7.12 1.08 21.32
N ALA A 227 7.33 0.55 22.52
CA ALA A 227 8.59 -0.11 22.89
C ALA A 227 8.83 -1.36 22.01
N ALA A 228 7.78 -2.15 21.77
CA ALA A 228 7.82 -3.32 20.90
C ALA A 228 8.12 -2.95 19.44
N LYS A 229 7.53 -1.86 18.94
CA LYS A 229 7.83 -1.34 17.59
C LYS A 229 9.30 -0.96 17.48
N GLN A 230 9.81 -0.19 18.45
CA GLN A 230 11.23 0.21 18.48
C GLN A 230 12.18 -0.99 18.56
N LEU A 231 11.77 -2.06 19.25
CA LEU A 231 12.57 -3.28 19.38
C LEU A 231 12.73 -4.00 18.03
N ILE A 232 11.66 -4.15 17.25
CA ILE A 232 11.70 -4.91 15.98
C ILE A 232 12.00 -4.06 14.75
N GLN A 233 11.89 -2.73 14.85
CA GLN A 233 12.10 -1.80 13.73
C GLN A 233 13.48 -1.91 13.06
N PRO A 234 14.62 -1.97 13.78
CA PRO A 234 15.93 -2.09 13.14
C PRO A 234 16.06 -3.36 12.29
N ILE A 235 15.40 -4.46 12.71
CA ILE A 235 15.38 -5.72 11.97
C ILE A 235 14.53 -5.56 10.69
N ALA A 236 13.35 -4.97 10.81
CA ALA A 236 12.47 -4.69 9.67
C ALA A 236 13.18 -3.81 8.62
N GLU A 237 13.80 -2.70 9.05
CA GLU A 237 14.56 -1.80 8.17
C GLU A 237 15.70 -2.51 7.46
N LYS A 238 16.46 -3.34 8.18
CA LYS A 238 17.56 -4.13 7.60
C LYS A 238 17.06 -5.08 6.51
N ILE A 239 15.94 -5.76 6.73
CA ILE A 239 15.33 -6.64 5.73
C ILE A 239 14.82 -5.82 4.54
N ILE A 240 14.05 -4.76 4.78
CA ILE A 240 13.52 -3.89 3.73
C ILE A 240 14.65 -3.33 2.85
N ALA A 241 15.71 -2.80 3.46
CA ALA A 241 16.86 -2.26 2.75
C ALA A 241 17.59 -3.34 1.91
N LYS A 242 17.77 -4.55 2.45
CA LYS A 242 18.41 -5.68 1.76
C LYS A 242 17.68 -6.08 0.48
N TYR A 243 16.34 -6.11 0.51
CA TYR A 243 15.53 -6.48 -0.67
C TYR A 243 15.34 -5.29 -1.63
N LYS A 244 15.18 -4.07 -1.10
CA LYS A 244 15.15 -2.85 -1.91
C LYS A 244 16.42 -2.69 -2.75
N ALA A 245 17.60 -3.00 -2.20
CA ALA A 245 18.87 -2.97 -2.93
C ALA A 245 18.94 -3.96 -4.11
N LYS A 246 18.06 -4.96 -4.13
CA LYS A 246 17.90 -5.92 -5.24
C LYS A 246 16.73 -5.60 -6.15
N GLU A 247 16.03 -4.49 -5.91
CA GLU A 247 14.76 -4.14 -6.56
C GLU A 247 13.69 -5.25 -6.40
N GLU A 248 13.66 -5.87 -5.22
CA GLU A 248 12.70 -6.88 -4.81
C GLU A 248 11.83 -6.37 -3.66
N GLU A 249 10.58 -6.84 -3.58
CA GLU A 249 9.72 -6.59 -2.42
C GLU A 249 10.24 -7.36 -1.20
N ALA A 250 10.16 -6.76 -0.01
CA ALA A 250 10.49 -7.45 1.21
C ALA A 250 9.57 -8.69 1.38
N PRO A 251 10.11 -9.84 1.77
CA PRO A 251 9.35 -11.09 1.86
C PRO A 251 8.48 -11.18 3.12
N LEU A 252 8.62 -10.24 4.05
CA LEU A 252 8.02 -10.27 5.38
C LEU A 252 7.56 -8.86 5.75
N LEU A 253 6.30 -8.73 6.18
CA LEU A 253 5.77 -7.53 6.82
C LEU A 253 5.94 -7.64 8.35
N PHE A 254 5.98 -6.52 9.06
CA PHE A 254 6.22 -6.48 10.50
C PHE A 254 5.11 -5.72 11.20
N PHE A 255 4.52 -6.36 12.21
CA PHE A 255 3.44 -5.82 13.00
C PHE A 255 3.73 -5.98 14.50
N VAL A 256 3.20 -5.04 15.28
CA VAL A 256 2.96 -5.20 16.72
C VAL A 256 1.45 -5.24 16.93
N ALA A 257 0.99 -6.17 17.77
CA ALA A 257 -0.41 -6.35 18.11
C ALA A 257 -0.60 -6.22 19.63
N GLY A 258 -1.34 -5.20 20.05
CA GLY A 258 -1.74 -5.02 21.45
C GLY A 258 -3.05 -5.73 21.78
N GLU A 259 -3.64 -5.42 22.93
CA GLU A 259 -4.93 -5.99 23.35
C GLU A 259 -6.11 -5.25 22.72
N ASP A 260 -6.71 -5.85 21.68
CA ASP A 260 -7.95 -5.37 21.08
C ASP A 260 -8.77 -6.51 20.43
N ASP A 261 -10.03 -6.23 20.10
CA ASP A 261 -10.96 -7.19 19.48
C ASP A 261 -10.41 -7.81 18.18
N MET A 262 -9.55 -7.08 17.45
CA MET A 262 -8.96 -7.54 16.20
C MET A 262 -7.85 -8.56 16.47
N THR A 263 -6.95 -8.23 17.40
CA THR A 263 -5.90 -9.13 17.88
C THR A 263 -6.49 -10.43 18.42
N ASP A 264 -7.56 -10.34 19.22
CA ASP A 264 -8.26 -11.51 19.75
C ASP A 264 -8.82 -12.39 18.62
N SER A 265 -9.52 -11.76 17.67
CA SER A 265 -10.06 -12.44 16.49
C SER A 265 -8.96 -13.13 15.66
N LEU A 266 -7.79 -12.49 15.53
CA LEU A 266 -6.64 -13.06 14.84
C LEU A 266 -6.08 -14.25 15.60
N ARG A 267 -5.92 -14.15 16.92
CA ARG A 267 -5.41 -15.23 17.77
C ARG A 267 -6.32 -16.45 17.71
N ASP A 268 -7.63 -16.25 17.80
CA ASP A 268 -8.64 -17.31 17.68
C ASP A 268 -8.58 -17.99 16.32
N TYR A 269 -8.57 -17.19 15.24
CA TYR A 269 -8.53 -17.71 13.87
C TYR A 269 -7.26 -18.51 13.60
N THR A 270 -6.14 -18.12 14.21
CA THR A 270 -4.84 -18.78 14.05
C THR A 270 -4.52 -19.80 15.14
N ASN A 271 -5.41 -20.01 16.10
CA ASN A 271 -5.23 -20.90 17.25
C ASN A 271 -3.92 -20.60 18.00
N LEU A 272 -3.62 -19.33 18.25
CA LEU A 272 -2.43 -18.89 18.99
C LEU A 272 -2.70 -18.86 20.51
N PRO A 273 -1.69 -19.11 21.35
CA PRO A 273 -1.81 -18.92 22.80
C PRO A 273 -2.14 -17.47 23.16
N GLU A 274 -2.97 -17.23 24.16
CA GLU A 274 -3.31 -15.87 24.60
C GLU A 274 -2.14 -15.14 25.28
N ALA A 275 -1.18 -15.89 25.86
CA ALA A 275 -0.03 -15.30 26.57
C ALA A 275 0.79 -14.36 25.68
N ALA A 276 1.22 -13.24 26.26
CA ALA A 276 2.20 -12.33 25.67
C ALA A 276 3.41 -12.13 26.63
N PRO A 277 4.56 -11.63 26.14
CA PRO A 277 4.84 -11.34 24.73
C PRO A 277 4.91 -12.63 23.88
N LEU A 278 4.39 -12.59 22.66
CA LEU A 278 4.44 -13.74 21.74
C LEU A 278 4.94 -13.31 20.37
N LEU A 279 6.00 -13.96 19.89
CA LEU A 279 6.56 -13.69 18.58
C LEU A 279 6.15 -14.75 17.58
N THR A 280 5.40 -14.33 16.56
CA THR A 280 4.83 -15.25 15.57
C THR A 280 5.12 -14.79 14.16
N ILE A 281 5.36 -15.72 13.23
CA ILE A 281 5.24 -15.45 11.80
C ILE A 281 3.98 -16.16 11.28
N LEU A 282 3.10 -15.40 10.64
CA LEU A 282 1.86 -15.89 10.03
C LEU A 282 1.98 -15.85 8.51
N ASP A 283 1.71 -16.98 7.86
CA ASP A 283 1.56 -17.08 6.40
C ASP A 283 0.16 -17.60 6.08
N MET A 284 -0.78 -16.66 5.91
CA MET A 284 -2.19 -16.96 5.59
C MET A 284 -2.33 -17.71 4.26
N SER A 285 -1.43 -17.47 3.30
CA SER A 285 -1.44 -18.12 1.99
C SER A 285 -1.05 -19.59 2.09
N ALA A 286 -0.06 -19.90 2.94
CA ALA A 286 0.38 -21.26 3.22
C ALA A 286 -0.47 -21.94 4.30
N ARG A 287 -1.39 -21.21 4.95
CA ARG A 287 -2.12 -21.64 6.15
C ARG A 287 -1.18 -22.20 7.23
N ALA A 288 -0.08 -21.48 7.45
CA ALA A 288 0.97 -21.87 8.36
C ALA A 288 1.30 -20.74 9.34
N LYS A 289 1.58 -21.12 10.58
CA LYS A 289 2.13 -20.24 11.61
C LYS A 289 3.44 -20.80 12.12
N TYR A 290 4.30 -19.92 12.60
CA TYR A 290 5.56 -20.25 13.25
C TYR A 290 5.56 -19.49 14.56
N VAL A 291 5.60 -20.20 15.68
CA VAL A 291 5.47 -19.61 17.00
C VAL A 291 6.82 -19.72 17.72
N MET A 292 7.27 -18.61 18.29
CA MET A 292 8.40 -18.59 19.19
C MET A 292 7.95 -18.05 20.55
N ASP A 293 7.77 -19.00 21.46
CA ASP A 293 7.39 -18.78 22.84
C ASP A 293 8.66 -18.67 23.69
N VAL A 294 8.97 -17.45 24.15
CA VAL A 294 10.14 -17.13 24.97
C VAL A 294 9.73 -16.15 26.06
N GLU A 295 10.37 -16.23 27.23
CA GLU A 295 10.05 -15.36 28.37
C GLU A 295 10.34 -13.88 28.10
N GLU A 296 11.35 -13.58 27.29
CA GLU A 296 11.75 -12.22 26.92
C GLU A 296 12.08 -12.12 25.43
N ILE A 297 11.53 -11.10 24.77
CA ILE A 297 11.81 -10.81 23.37
C ILE A 297 12.98 -9.83 23.28
N THR A 298 14.07 -10.24 22.62
CA THR A 298 15.23 -9.38 22.35
C THR A 298 15.45 -9.21 20.84
N PRO A 299 16.16 -8.15 20.40
CA PRO A 299 16.52 -7.97 18.99
C PRO A 299 17.24 -9.17 18.37
N GLU A 300 18.12 -9.85 19.12
CA GLU A 300 18.86 -11.02 18.64
C GLU A 300 17.94 -12.22 18.41
N ILE A 301 16.97 -12.42 19.30
CA ILE A 301 15.94 -13.46 19.18
C ILE A 301 15.09 -13.21 17.93
N VAL A 302 14.63 -11.97 17.73
CA VAL A 302 13.83 -11.57 16.56
C VAL A 302 14.64 -11.78 15.27
N GLU A 303 15.90 -11.34 15.25
CA GLU A 303 16.76 -11.48 14.07
C GLU A 303 17.04 -12.95 13.72
N ALA A 304 17.31 -13.78 14.73
CA ALA A 304 17.50 -15.22 14.52
C ALA A 304 16.25 -15.88 13.95
N PHE A 305 15.07 -15.55 14.48
CA PHE A 305 13.79 -16.12 14.04
C PHE A 305 13.44 -15.72 12.61
N VAL A 306 13.59 -14.44 12.26
CA VAL A 306 13.40 -13.96 10.89
C VAL A 306 14.41 -14.62 9.95
N SER A 307 15.68 -14.72 10.35
CA SER A 307 16.72 -15.34 9.52
C SER A 307 16.43 -16.82 9.26
N ASP A 308 16.00 -17.57 10.27
CA ASP A 308 15.68 -18.98 10.14
C ASP A 308 14.38 -19.22 9.35
N PHE A 309 13.40 -18.31 9.46
CA PHE A 309 12.22 -18.33 8.58
C PHE A 309 12.62 -18.15 7.11
N LEU A 310 13.38 -17.09 6.81
CA LEU A 310 13.82 -16.78 5.45
C LEU A 310 14.76 -17.84 4.85
N ALA A 311 15.36 -18.68 5.69
CA ALA A 311 16.21 -19.81 5.30
C ALA A 311 15.46 -21.15 5.26
N ASP A 312 14.13 -21.16 5.39
CA ASP A 312 13.27 -22.37 5.42
C ASP A 312 13.67 -23.38 6.53
N LYS A 313 14.22 -22.91 7.66
CA LYS A 313 14.65 -23.77 8.77
C LYS A 313 13.60 -23.99 9.85
N LEU A 314 12.63 -23.08 9.95
CA LEU A 314 11.56 -23.19 10.94
C LEU A 314 10.54 -24.26 10.52
N LYS A 315 9.95 -24.94 11.51
CA LYS A 315 8.88 -25.90 11.27
C LYS A 315 7.53 -25.18 11.30
N PRO A 316 6.71 -25.30 10.23
CA PRO A 316 5.38 -24.71 10.23
C PRO A 316 4.42 -25.52 11.10
N GLU A 317 3.56 -24.80 11.81
CA GLU A 317 2.35 -25.32 12.45
C GLU A 317 1.13 -24.92 11.61
N PRO A 318 0.09 -25.76 11.52
CA PRO A 318 -1.11 -25.44 10.74
C PRO A 318 -1.95 -24.33 11.40
N ILE A 319 -2.55 -23.50 10.55
CA ILE A 319 -3.68 -22.59 10.84
C ILE A 319 -5.00 -23.30 10.55
#